data_AF-A0A355BB55-F1
#
_entry.id   AF-A0A355BB55-F1
#
_cell.length_a   1.000
_cell.length_b   1.000
_cell.length_c   1.000
_cell.angle_alpha   90.00
_cell.angle_beta   90.00
_cell.angle_gamma   90.00
#
_symmetry.space_group_name_H-M   'P 1'
#
loop_
_entity.id
_entity.type
_entity.pdbx_description
1 polymer ?
#
loop_
_entity_poly.entity_id
_entity_poly.type
_entity_poly.pdbx_seq_one_letter_code
_entity_poly.pdbx_strand_id
1 'polypeptide(L)'
;KHTNTIFIIDEASMISDAVLESKMYVNGSLLDDLIFYIDSGKNCKIIFVGDTAQLPPVNLDVSPALNPEVLSLHYNKNVIHLELDEVMRQEANSGILSNATELRQILKSHFFDTYSFNIKGFKDIVRLQDGYEIQDAIQDAFSNYGIEETAFIVRSNKRANQYNDQIRSKILSRESEIATGDFMM
;
A
#
# COMPACT_ATOMS: atom_id res chain seq x y z
N LYS A 1 -16.26 -23.23 15.39
CA LYS A 1 -16.02 -23.11 13.94
C LYS A 1 -17.15 -22.30 13.32
N HIS A 2 -16.84 -21.44 12.34
CA HIS A 2 -17.80 -20.53 11.73
C HIS A 2 -18.86 -21.26 10.89
N THR A 3 -20.06 -20.69 10.78
CA THR A 3 -21.19 -21.24 10.01
C THR A 3 -21.88 -20.10 9.27
N ASN A 4 -22.18 -20.25 7.99
CA ASN A 4 -22.88 -19.23 7.18
C ASN A 4 -22.21 -17.84 7.26
N THR A 5 -20.87 -17.79 7.24
CA THR A 5 -20.09 -16.56 7.47
C THR A 5 -19.39 -16.11 6.20
N ILE A 6 -19.37 -14.81 5.94
CA ILE A 6 -18.59 -14.20 4.85
C ILE A 6 -17.36 -13.52 5.46
N PHE A 7 -16.18 -13.88 4.97
CA PHE A 7 -14.92 -13.25 5.32
C PHE A 7 -14.55 -12.25 4.23
N ILE A 8 -14.27 -11.02 4.61
CA ILE A 8 -13.81 -9.96 3.71
C ILE A 8 -12.38 -9.67 4.08
N ILE A 9 -11.48 -9.82 3.13
CA ILE A 9 -10.05 -9.65 3.30
C ILE A 9 -9.62 -8.47 2.44
N ASP A 10 -9.32 -7.37 3.10
CA ASP A 10 -8.83 -6.15 2.45
C ASP A 10 -7.31 -6.18 2.29
N GLU A 11 -6.77 -5.33 1.41
CA GLU A 11 -5.33 -5.29 1.06
C GLU A 11 -4.77 -6.67 0.67
N ALA A 12 -5.60 -7.48 -0.01
CA ALA A 12 -5.24 -8.84 -0.41
C ALA A 12 -4.05 -8.87 -1.39
N SER A 13 -3.73 -7.74 -2.02
CA SER A 13 -2.52 -7.50 -2.83
C SER A 13 -1.21 -7.80 -2.08
N MET A 14 -1.21 -7.79 -0.74
CA MET A 14 -0.04 -8.10 0.07
C MET A 14 0.07 -9.55 0.52
N ILE A 15 -0.92 -10.41 0.23
CA ILE A 15 -0.93 -11.80 0.66
C ILE A 15 -0.03 -12.64 -0.26
N SER A 16 0.99 -13.29 0.29
CA SER A 16 1.85 -14.24 -0.43
C SER A 16 1.48 -15.70 -0.15
N ASP A 17 1.77 -16.57 -1.11
CA ASP A 17 1.78 -18.04 -0.98
C ASP A 17 3.20 -18.59 -0.77
N ALA A 18 4.19 -17.70 -0.62
CA ALA A 18 5.55 -18.09 -0.32
C ALA A 18 5.63 -18.77 1.05
N VAL A 19 6.32 -19.91 1.10
CA VAL A 19 6.64 -20.60 2.34
C VAL A 19 7.67 -19.76 3.08
N LEU A 20 7.24 -19.07 4.13
CA LEU A 20 8.15 -18.34 5.00
C LEU A 20 8.89 -19.35 5.89
N GLU A 21 10.22 -19.26 5.99
CA GLU A 21 11.04 -20.13 6.85
C GLU A 21 10.69 -20.00 8.35
N SER A 22 9.86 -19.03 8.72
CA SER A 22 9.37 -18.88 10.08
C SER A 22 8.29 -19.93 10.37
N LYS A 23 8.45 -20.65 11.49
CA LYS A 23 7.48 -21.61 12.06
C LYS A 23 6.11 -21.01 12.42
N MET A 24 5.78 -19.81 11.95
CA MET A 24 4.52 -19.13 12.26
C MET A 24 3.33 -19.68 11.46
N TYR A 25 3.56 -20.24 10.27
CA TYR A 25 2.49 -20.78 9.42
C TYR A 25 2.48 -22.31 9.46
N VAL A 26 1.31 -22.88 9.74
CA VAL A 26 1.18 -24.33 9.97
C VAL A 26 1.10 -25.10 8.66
N ASN A 27 0.49 -24.51 7.63
CA ASN A 27 0.28 -25.15 6.33
C ASN A 27 1.22 -24.65 5.21
N GLY A 28 2.22 -23.83 5.54
CA GLY A 28 3.23 -23.34 4.60
C GLY A 28 3.19 -21.83 4.41
N SER A 29 2.09 -21.30 3.87
CA SER A 29 1.91 -19.86 3.64
C SER A 29 0.71 -19.27 4.39
N LEU A 30 0.65 -17.93 4.44
CA LEU A 30 -0.49 -17.19 4.98
C LEU A 30 -1.78 -17.50 4.22
N LEU A 31 -1.71 -17.60 2.88
CA LEU A 31 -2.88 -17.93 2.06
C LEU A 31 -3.40 -19.33 2.36
N ASP A 32 -2.51 -20.31 2.54
CA ASP A 32 -2.90 -21.69 2.89
C ASP A 32 -3.64 -21.74 4.22
N ASP A 33 -3.08 -21.10 5.25
CA ASP A 33 -3.68 -21.04 6.58
C ASP A 33 -5.05 -20.34 6.56
N LEU A 34 -5.17 -19.26 5.78
CA LEU A 34 -6.43 -18.51 5.64
C LEU A 34 -7.51 -19.36 4.96
N ILE A 35 -7.19 -20.01 3.83
CA ILE A 35 -8.13 -20.86 3.10
C ILE A 35 -8.52 -22.05 3.97
N PHE A 36 -7.56 -22.72 4.61
CA PHE A 36 -7.82 -23.83 5.52
C PHE A 36 -8.74 -23.41 6.67
N TYR A 37 -8.48 -22.26 7.29
CA TYR A 37 -9.29 -21.74 8.38
C TYR A 37 -10.75 -21.55 7.97
N ILE A 38 -10.99 -20.95 6.80
CA ILE A 38 -12.33 -20.66 6.29
C ILE A 38 -13.06 -21.95 5.88
N ASP A 39 -12.36 -22.85 5.20
CA ASP A 39 -12.87 -24.17 4.80
C ASP A 39 -13.20 -25.07 5.99
N SER A 40 -12.57 -24.83 7.14
CA SER A 40 -12.86 -25.55 8.37
C SER A 40 -14.28 -25.26 8.90
N GLY A 41 -14.90 -24.15 8.46
CA GLY A 41 -16.28 -23.78 8.76
C GLY A 41 -17.30 -24.48 7.87
N LYS A 42 -18.59 -24.14 8.04
CA LYS A 42 -19.68 -24.70 7.21
C LYS A 42 -20.39 -23.58 6.47
N ASN A 43 -20.48 -23.70 5.14
CA ASN A 43 -21.09 -22.71 4.26
C ASN A 43 -20.49 -21.30 4.45
N CYS A 44 -19.16 -21.23 4.57
CA CYS A 44 -18.44 -19.96 4.61
C CYS A 44 -18.07 -19.51 3.19
N LYS A 45 -17.93 -18.20 2.99
CA LYS A 45 -17.46 -17.59 1.75
C LYS A 45 -16.35 -16.60 2.05
N ILE A 46 -15.50 -16.35 1.07
CA ILE A 46 -14.43 -15.36 1.14
C ILE A 46 -14.59 -14.35 0.00
N ILE A 47 -14.30 -13.09 0.30
CA ILE A 47 -14.19 -12.00 -0.66
C ILE A 47 -12.81 -11.38 -0.43
N PHE A 48 -11.95 -11.48 -1.44
CA PHE A 48 -10.69 -10.74 -1.48
C PHE A 48 -10.94 -9.37 -2.11
N VAL A 49 -10.40 -8.34 -1.48
CA VAL A 49 -10.42 -6.95 -1.94
C VAL A 49 -8.98 -6.46 -1.94
N GLY A 50 -8.55 -5.82 -3.02
CA GLY A 50 -7.20 -5.29 -3.14
C GLY A 50 -6.96 -4.66 -4.49
N ASP A 51 -5.79 -4.02 -4.63
CA ASP A 51 -5.37 -3.35 -5.85
C ASP A 51 -4.22 -4.10 -6.54
N THR A 52 -4.44 -4.57 -7.77
CA THR A 52 -3.43 -5.25 -8.60
C THR A 52 -2.32 -4.33 -9.11
N ALA A 53 -2.50 -3.01 -9.05
CA ALA A 53 -1.50 -2.01 -9.43
C ALA A 53 -0.63 -1.54 -8.25
N GLN A 54 -0.93 -1.98 -7.02
CA GLN A 54 -0.12 -1.74 -5.84
C GLN A 54 1.15 -2.61 -5.87
N LEU A 55 2.09 -2.34 -4.96
CA LEU A 55 3.24 -3.21 -4.78
C LEU A 55 2.77 -4.64 -4.42
N PRO A 56 3.10 -5.65 -5.25
CA PRO A 56 2.80 -7.04 -4.93
C PRO A 56 3.64 -7.49 -3.72
N PRO A 57 3.37 -8.68 -3.17
CA PRO A 57 4.21 -9.24 -2.12
C PRO A 57 5.66 -9.33 -2.62
N VAL A 58 6.62 -9.19 -1.71
CA VAL A 58 8.04 -9.11 -2.07
C VAL A 58 8.44 -10.31 -2.96
N ASN A 59 9.03 -10.04 -4.12
CA ASN A 59 9.45 -11.01 -5.15
C ASN A 59 8.33 -11.71 -5.94
N LEU A 60 7.10 -11.23 -5.88
CA LEU A 60 6.00 -11.69 -6.76
C LEU A 60 5.57 -10.56 -7.69
N ASP A 61 5.04 -10.90 -8.87
CA ASP A 61 4.48 -9.91 -9.81
C ASP A 61 3.01 -9.59 -9.49
N VAL A 62 2.28 -10.56 -8.91
CA VAL A 62 0.88 -10.44 -8.51
C VAL A 62 0.66 -11.27 -7.24
N SER A 63 -0.21 -10.81 -6.34
CA SER A 63 -0.62 -11.63 -5.21
C SER A 63 -1.39 -12.88 -5.66
N PRO A 64 -1.06 -14.08 -5.15
CA PRO A 64 -1.85 -15.29 -5.38
C PRO A 64 -3.29 -15.18 -4.88
N ALA A 65 -3.56 -14.33 -3.88
CA ALA A 65 -4.92 -14.09 -3.37
C ALA A 65 -5.78 -13.27 -4.35
N LEU A 66 -5.16 -12.51 -5.25
CA LEU A 66 -5.83 -11.76 -6.31
C LEU A 66 -5.73 -12.44 -7.69
N ASN A 67 -5.16 -13.64 -7.77
CA ASN A 67 -5.03 -14.40 -9.00
C ASN A 67 -6.12 -15.50 -9.10
N PRO A 68 -7.13 -15.36 -9.98
CA PRO A 68 -8.21 -16.35 -10.12
C PRO A 68 -7.73 -17.74 -10.54
N GLU A 69 -6.64 -17.84 -11.32
CA GLU A 69 -6.09 -19.12 -11.76
C GLU A 69 -5.46 -19.87 -10.57
N VAL A 70 -4.73 -19.17 -9.70
CA VAL A 70 -4.15 -19.75 -8.49
C VAL A 70 -5.25 -20.25 -7.55
N LEU A 71 -6.26 -19.42 -7.28
CA LEU A 71 -7.39 -19.78 -6.42
C LEU A 71 -8.21 -20.96 -6.95
N SER A 72 -8.40 -21.05 -8.27
CA SER A 72 -9.15 -22.15 -8.88
C SER A 72 -8.33 -23.45 -8.97
N LEU A 73 -7.08 -23.39 -9.43
CA LEU A 73 -6.26 -24.59 -9.66
C LEU A 73 -5.65 -25.13 -8.36
N HIS A 74 -5.11 -24.28 -7.49
CA HIS A 74 -4.40 -24.74 -6.29
C HIS A 74 -5.34 -24.97 -5.10
N TYR A 75 -6.40 -24.16 -4.98
CA TYR A 75 -7.33 -24.22 -3.84
C TYR A 75 -8.72 -24.77 -4.20
N ASN A 76 -8.92 -25.20 -5.46
CA ASN A 76 -10.16 -25.78 -5.95
C ASN A 76 -11.40 -24.91 -5.64
N LYS A 77 -11.27 -23.59 -5.85
CA LYS A 77 -12.34 -22.60 -5.60
C LYS A 77 -13.06 -22.21 -6.88
N ASN A 78 -14.36 -21.94 -6.74
CA ASN A 78 -15.11 -21.21 -7.75
C ASN A 78 -14.91 -19.70 -7.53
N VAL A 79 -14.17 -19.06 -8.42
CA VAL A 79 -13.79 -17.65 -8.29
C VAL A 79 -14.67 -16.78 -9.17
N ILE A 80 -15.25 -15.73 -8.59
CA ILE A 80 -15.89 -14.64 -9.32
C ILE A 80 -14.97 -13.44 -9.20
N HIS A 81 -14.48 -12.93 -10.32
CA HIS A 81 -13.58 -11.77 -10.37
C HIS A 81 -14.33 -10.55 -10.89
N LEU A 82 -14.16 -9.40 -10.22
CA LEU A 82 -14.75 -8.12 -10.57
C LEU A 82 -13.66 -7.05 -10.42
N GLU A 83 -13.48 -6.20 -11.44
CA GLU A 83 -12.60 -5.02 -11.40
C GLU A 83 -13.48 -3.77 -11.38
N LEU A 84 -13.22 -2.86 -10.45
CA LEU A 84 -13.87 -1.55 -10.41
C LEU A 84 -13.03 -0.58 -11.26
N ASP A 85 -13.60 -0.06 -12.35
CA ASP A 85 -12.91 0.77 -13.34
C ASP A 85 -13.41 2.23 -13.37
N GLU A 86 -14.62 2.50 -12.87
CA GLU A 86 -15.18 3.84 -12.80
C GLU A 86 -14.63 4.66 -11.63
N VAL A 87 -13.95 5.75 -11.97
CA VAL A 87 -13.52 6.77 -11.00
C VAL A 87 -14.69 7.71 -10.69
N MET A 88 -14.97 7.93 -9.41
CA MET A 88 -16.05 8.81 -8.99
C MET A 88 -15.79 10.27 -9.41
N ARG A 89 -16.77 10.90 -10.06
CA ARG A 89 -16.66 12.24 -10.69
C ARG A 89 -16.26 13.38 -9.76
N GLN A 90 -16.37 13.22 -8.45
CA GLN A 90 -16.09 14.27 -7.47
C GLN A 90 -14.59 14.60 -7.36
N GLU A 91 -13.71 13.75 -7.87
CA GLU A 91 -12.26 13.92 -7.81
C GLU A 91 -11.60 14.25 -9.17
N ALA A 92 -12.38 14.60 -10.19
CA ALA A 92 -11.87 14.90 -11.54
C ALA A 92 -10.86 16.07 -11.60
N ASN A 93 -10.80 16.90 -10.55
CA ASN A 93 -9.85 18.01 -10.43
C ASN A 93 -8.63 17.67 -9.53
N SER A 94 -8.47 16.43 -9.09
CA SER A 94 -7.31 16.02 -8.29
C SER A 94 -6.12 15.70 -9.18
N GLY A 95 -5.00 16.38 -8.92
CA GLY A 95 -3.73 16.08 -9.53
C GLY A 95 -3.20 14.72 -9.09
N ILE A 96 -3.35 14.37 -7.81
CA ILE A 96 -2.94 13.06 -7.29
C ILE A 96 -3.63 11.94 -8.06
N LEU A 97 -4.96 12.00 -8.18
CA LEU A 97 -5.74 10.98 -8.88
C LEU A 97 -5.43 10.92 -10.38
N SER A 98 -5.29 12.06 -11.03
CA SER A 98 -4.92 12.13 -12.46
C SER A 98 -3.58 11.44 -12.71
N ASN A 99 -2.58 11.75 -11.88
CA ASN A 99 -1.23 11.17 -11.99
C ASN A 99 -1.24 9.66 -11.65
N ALA A 100 -1.98 9.25 -10.62
CA ALA A 100 -2.10 7.83 -10.24
C ALA A 100 -2.80 7.01 -11.34
N THR A 101 -3.82 7.57 -11.98
CA THR A 101 -4.54 6.92 -13.09
C THR A 101 -3.63 6.76 -14.31
N GLU A 102 -2.86 7.80 -14.66
CA GLU A 102 -1.89 7.73 -15.76
C GLU A 102 -0.79 6.69 -15.48
N LEU A 103 -0.23 6.68 -14.28
CA LEU A 103 0.72 5.65 -13.84
C LEU A 103 0.16 4.24 -14.00
N ARG A 104 -1.09 4.02 -13.58
CA ARG A 104 -1.78 2.73 -13.73
C ARG A 104 -1.89 2.30 -15.20
N GLN A 105 -2.18 3.24 -16.11
CA GLN A 105 -2.24 2.96 -17.54
C GLN A 105 -0.85 2.60 -18.11
N ILE A 106 0.19 3.29 -17.66
CA ILE A 106 1.58 3.01 -18.08
C ILE A 106 2.07 1.65 -17.58
N LEU A 107 1.72 1.28 -16.34
CA LEU A 107 2.02 -0.06 -15.80
C LEU A 107 1.40 -1.16 -16.67
N LYS A 108 0.22 -0.93 -17.25
CA LYS A 108 -0.43 -1.85 -18.20
C LYS A 108 0.24 -1.85 -19.60
N SER A 109 0.95 -0.80 -19.99
CA SER A 109 1.49 -0.64 -21.36
C SER A 109 2.93 -1.11 -21.55
N HIS A 110 3.62 -1.65 -20.53
CA HIS A 110 5.00 -2.17 -20.58
C HIS A 110 6.11 -1.20 -21.07
N PHE A 111 5.79 0.07 -21.35
CA PHE A 111 6.73 1.12 -21.76
C PHE A 111 6.96 2.09 -20.61
N PHE A 112 8.03 1.89 -19.85
CA PHE A 112 8.25 2.58 -18.56
C PHE A 112 9.01 3.92 -18.65
N ASP A 113 9.55 4.27 -19.82
CA ASP A 113 10.65 5.25 -19.88
C ASP A 113 10.25 6.73 -19.94
N THR A 114 8.98 7.08 -19.74
CA THR A 114 8.51 8.46 -20.04
C THR A 114 7.59 9.09 -19.00
N TYR A 115 7.33 8.46 -17.86
CA TYR A 115 6.43 9.07 -16.88
C TYR A 115 7.05 10.29 -16.20
N SER A 116 6.29 11.38 -16.14
CA SER A 116 6.60 12.56 -15.36
C SER A 116 5.33 13.12 -14.73
N PHE A 117 5.40 13.54 -13.48
CA PHE A 117 4.23 14.09 -12.80
C PHE A 117 3.71 15.35 -13.49
N ASN A 118 2.44 15.33 -13.88
CA ASN A 118 1.73 16.53 -14.32
C ASN A 118 1.22 17.29 -13.10
N ILE A 119 1.87 18.41 -12.79
CA ILE A 119 1.51 19.29 -11.67
C ILE A 119 0.74 20.55 -12.12
N LYS A 120 0.61 20.78 -13.43
CA LYS A 120 0.05 22.03 -13.96
C LYS A 120 -1.47 22.05 -13.79
N GLY A 121 -1.98 23.08 -13.13
CA GLY A 121 -3.42 23.27 -12.93
C GLY A 121 -3.99 22.55 -11.70
N PHE A 122 -3.14 21.87 -10.91
CA PHE A 122 -3.53 21.17 -9.70
C PHE A 122 -3.05 21.91 -8.45
N LYS A 123 -3.82 21.80 -7.35
CA LYS A 123 -3.51 22.43 -6.06
C LYS A 123 -3.04 21.44 -5.00
N ASP A 124 -3.31 20.17 -5.23
CA ASP A 124 -3.07 19.02 -4.33
C ASP A 124 -1.73 18.32 -4.60
N ILE A 125 -0.97 18.77 -5.60
CA ILE A 125 0.38 18.28 -5.89
C ILE A 125 1.32 19.45 -6.15
N VAL A 126 2.43 19.47 -5.43
CA VAL A 126 3.45 20.52 -5.54
C VAL A 126 4.81 19.87 -5.68
N ARG A 127 5.64 20.37 -6.60
CA ARG A 127 7.01 19.92 -6.77
C ARG A 127 7.95 20.83 -5.99
N LEU A 128 8.59 20.25 -4.97
CA LEU A 128 9.64 20.91 -4.19
C LEU A 128 10.97 20.82 -4.94
N GLN A 129 11.65 21.94 -5.13
CA GLN A 129 12.84 22.08 -5.98
C GLN A 129 14.14 21.88 -5.20
N ASP A 130 14.19 22.29 -3.94
CA ASP A 130 15.40 22.27 -3.13
C ASP A 130 15.16 21.90 -1.65
N GLY A 131 16.24 21.84 -0.87
CA GLY A 131 16.18 21.46 0.54
C GLY A 131 15.48 22.47 1.44
N TYR A 132 15.43 23.74 1.06
CA TYR A 132 14.71 24.78 1.82
C TYR A 132 13.21 24.62 1.64
N GLU A 133 12.76 24.47 0.39
CA GLU A 133 11.34 24.19 0.10
C GLU A 133 10.84 22.91 0.79
N ILE A 134 11.68 21.88 0.86
CA ILE A 134 11.36 20.65 1.60
C ILE A 134 11.22 20.93 3.10
N GLN A 135 12.15 21.67 3.70
CA GLN A 135 12.10 21.99 5.12
C GLN A 135 10.86 22.83 5.46
N ASP A 136 10.57 23.86 4.67
CA ASP A 136 9.41 24.73 4.86
C ASP A 136 8.11 23.93 4.73
N ALA A 137 8.00 23.07 3.70
CA ALA A 137 6.84 22.20 3.53
C ALA A 137 6.61 21.25 4.72
N ILE A 138 7.69 20.73 5.33
CA ILE A 138 7.59 19.90 6.55
C ILE A 138 7.07 20.73 7.72
N GLN A 139 7.62 21.93 7.93
CA GLN A 139 7.22 22.82 9.02
C GLN A 139 5.76 23.26 8.87
N ASP A 140 5.35 23.61 7.66
CA ASP A 140 3.97 23.97 7.33
C ASP A 140 3.02 22.80 7.56
N ALA A 141 3.40 21.59 7.14
CA ALA A 141 2.57 20.39 7.36
C ALA A 141 2.36 20.12 8.85
N PHE A 142 3.44 20.14 9.64
CA PHE A 142 3.37 19.93 11.08
C PHE A 142 2.58 21.03 11.80
N SER A 143 2.71 22.28 11.37
CA SER A 143 2.03 23.41 12.02
C SER A 143 0.54 23.46 11.68
N ASN A 144 0.18 23.14 10.44
CA ASN A 144 -1.21 23.25 9.96
C ASN A 144 -2.05 22.00 10.24
N TYR A 145 -1.44 20.80 10.19
CA TYR A 145 -2.16 19.52 10.28
C TYR A 145 -1.70 18.63 11.44
N GLY A 146 -0.52 18.90 12.01
CA GLY A 146 0.08 18.07 13.05
C GLY A 146 0.95 16.94 12.48
N ILE A 147 1.80 16.38 13.34
CA ILE A 147 2.72 15.29 12.98
C ILE A 147 1.93 14.02 12.66
N GLU A 148 0.81 13.77 13.35
CA GLU A 148 -0.02 12.58 13.20
C GLU A 148 -0.66 12.47 11.80
N GLU A 149 -1.00 13.61 11.20
CA GLU A 149 -1.63 13.69 9.88
C GLU A 149 -0.62 13.92 8.75
N THR A 150 0.69 13.80 9.03
CA THR A 150 1.76 14.04 8.06
C THR A 150 2.63 12.78 7.89
N ALA A 151 2.66 12.23 6.68
CA ALA A 151 3.50 11.08 6.34
C ALA A 151 4.60 11.44 5.34
N PHE A 152 5.80 10.89 5.55
CA PHE A 152 6.93 11.01 4.62
C PHE A 152 7.25 9.67 3.99
N ILE A 153 7.17 9.60 2.66
CA ILE A 153 7.46 8.39 1.91
C ILE A 153 8.76 8.61 1.14
N VAL A 154 9.73 7.74 1.38
CA VAL A 154 11.02 7.76 0.69
C VAL A 154 11.36 6.37 0.17
N ARG A 155 12.16 6.32 -0.90
CA ARG A 155 12.48 5.08 -1.61
C ARG A 155 13.17 4.00 -0.77
N SER A 156 13.90 4.35 0.29
CA SER A 156 14.71 3.37 1.03
C SER A 156 14.79 3.65 2.52
N ASN A 157 14.94 2.58 3.31
CA ASN A 157 15.12 2.65 4.77
C ASN A 157 16.32 3.52 5.17
N LYS A 158 17.41 3.47 4.40
CA LYS A 158 18.56 4.35 4.63
C LYS A 158 18.17 5.83 4.57
N ARG A 159 17.35 6.22 3.57
CA ARG A 159 16.85 7.60 3.47
C ARG A 159 15.83 7.88 4.56
N ALA A 160 14.95 6.94 4.89
CA ALA A 160 13.96 7.11 5.95
C ALA A 160 14.64 7.44 7.28
N ASN A 161 15.66 6.68 7.66
CA ASN A 161 16.43 6.94 8.88
C ASN A 161 17.10 8.33 8.84
N GLN A 162 17.72 8.69 7.71
CA GLN A 162 18.33 10.02 7.55
C GLN A 162 17.31 11.17 7.65
N TYR A 163 16.09 10.98 7.14
CA TYR A 163 15.03 11.97 7.26
C TYR A 163 14.50 12.02 8.70
N ASN A 164 14.26 10.88 9.34
CA ASN A 164 13.81 10.81 10.74
C ASN A 164 14.79 11.53 11.67
N ASP A 165 16.10 11.27 11.54
CA ASP A 165 17.13 11.92 12.36
C ASP A 165 17.17 13.44 12.12
N GLN A 166 17.06 13.88 10.87
CA GLN A 166 17.07 15.31 10.54
C GLN A 166 15.81 16.04 10.98
N ILE A 167 14.64 15.44 10.81
CA ILE A 167 13.37 16.01 11.26
C ILE A 167 13.40 16.14 12.79
N ARG A 168 13.81 15.08 13.49
CA ARG A 168 13.92 15.09 14.96
C ARG A 168 14.88 16.16 15.46
N SER A 169 16.11 16.19 14.93
CA SER A 169 17.13 17.14 15.40
C SER A 169 16.88 18.58 14.95
N LYS A 170 16.57 18.82 13.68
CA LYS A 170 16.51 20.18 13.10
C LYS A 170 15.15 20.85 13.20
N ILE A 171 14.07 20.07 13.09
CA ILE A 171 12.70 20.62 13.04
C ILE A 171 12.04 20.53 14.41
N LEU A 172 12.18 19.40 15.10
CA LEU A 172 11.56 19.17 16.41
C LEU A 172 12.50 19.49 17.58
N SER A 173 13.77 19.85 17.33
CA SER A 173 14.79 20.15 18.33
C SER A 173 14.99 19.04 19.38
N ARG A 174 14.94 17.78 18.93
CA ARG A 174 15.16 16.58 19.73
C ARG A 174 16.54 16.00 19.41
N GLU A 175 17.48 16.14 20.35
CA GLU A 175 18.87 15.67 20.17
C GLU A 175 19.10 14.24 20.66
N SER A 176 18.24 13.72 21.55
CA SER A 176 18.39 12.37 22.09
C SER A 176 17.99 11.31 21.07
N GLU A 177 18.56 10.10 21.21
CA GLU A 177 18.22 8.96 20.35
C GLU A 177 16.72 8.64 20.37
N ILE A 178 16.06 8.82 21.52
CA ILE A 178 14.61 8.76 21.70
C ILE A 178 14.19 9.89 22.65
N ALA A 179 13.06 10.53 22.39
CA ALA A 179 12.48 11.59 23.20
C ALA A 179 10.98 11.35 23.43
N THR A 180 10.44 11.92 24.49
CA THR A 180 8.99 11.88 24.75
C THR A 180 8.23 12.53 23.59
N GLY A 181 7.22 11.82 23.08
CA GLY A 181 6.42 12.26 21.93
C GLY A 181 7.04 11.95 20.57
N ASP A 182 8.07 11.09 20.50
CA ASP A 182 8.49 10.48 19.23
C ASP A 182 7.47 9.43 18.76
N PHE A 183 7.23 9.42 17.45
CA PHE A 183 6.48 8.37 16.77
C PHE A 183 7.46 7.27 16.36
N MET A 184 7.15 6.04 16.73
CA MET A 184 7.92 4.85 16.38
C MET A 184 7.00 3.84 15.69
N MET A 185 7.55 3.11 14.73
CA MET A 185 6.86 2.07 13.95
C MET A 185 7.70 0.80 13.94
#